data_AF-A0A7C1P5P6-F1
#
_entry.id   AF-A0A7C1P5P6-F1
#
_cell.length_a   1.000
_cell.length_b   1.000
_cell.length_c   1.000
_cell.angle_alpha   90.00
_cell.angle_beta   90.00
_cell.angle_gamma   90.00
#
_symmetry.space_group_name_H-M   'P 1'
#
loop_
_entity.id
_entity.type
_entity.pdbx_description
1 polymer ?
#
loop_
_entity_poly.entity_id
_entity_poly.type
_entity_poly.pdbx_seq_one_letter_code
_entity_poly.pdbx_strand_id
1 'polypeptide(L)'
;MWAVTTEAVTVYTGDCRRSHEVAERVLGRDFAGVLGCDCFLAYDPPPYRQQKCLGHLQRRCHAIQEEPRLAEALALSRQVAALPGGAVQLLRRRDDLPTEGYERACARLEAALDRLLPAEPAMRRRRGWSSCCASRGSLCSPSCT
;
A
#
# COMPACT_ATOMS: atom_id res chain seq x y z
N MET A 1 5.57 15.05 -11.70
CA MET A 1 6.54 15.49 -10.67
C MET A 1 6.59 14.41 -9.60
N TRP A 2 7.79 14.06 -9.16
CA TRP A 2 8.05 13.11 -8.08
C TRP A 2 8.65 13.86 -6.89
N ALA A 3 8.30 13.42 -5.68
CA ALA A 3 8.88 13.93 -4.44
C ALA A 3 9.31 12.74 -3.58
N VAL A 4 10.60 12.70 -3.24
CA VAL A 4 11.17 11.72 -2.31
C VAL A 4 11.68 12.49 -1.11
N THR A 5 11.26 12.10 0.08
CA THR A 5 11.51 12.87 1.30
C THR A 5 12.07 11.96 2.40
N THR A 6 13.03 12.51 3.14
CA THR A 6 13.52 12.00 4.42
C THR A 6 13.44 13.14 5.44
N GLU A 7 13.84 12.88 6.67
CA GLU A 7 13.95 13.92 7.70
C GLU A 7 14.94 15.04 7.31
N ALA A 8 16.01 14.69 6.59
CA ALA A 8 17.09 15.62 6.28
C ALA A 8 16.95 16.31 4.91
N VAL A 9 16.34 15.63 3.93
CA VAL A 9 16.33 16.12 2.55
C VAL A 9 15.04 15.75 1.83
N THR A 10 14.59 16.66 0.96
CA THR A 10 13.53 16.38 -0.01
C THR A 10 14.07 16.61 -1.43
N VAL A 11 13.95 15.59 -2.27
CA VAL A 11 14.36 15.60 -3.67
C VAL A 11 13.12 15.66 -4.55
N TYR A 12 13.05 16.69 -5.39
CA TYR A 12 12.01 16.81 -6.41
C TYR A 12 12.58 16.40 -7.76
N THR A 13 11.86 15.54 -8.48
CA THR A 13 12.26 15.11 -9.83
C THR A 13 11.13 15.33 -10.83
N GLY A 14 11.40 16.15 -11.84
CA GLY A 14 10.56 16.29 -13.02
C GLY A 14 10.87 15.17 -14.00
N ASP A 15 9.96 14.22 -14.16
CA ASP A 15 10.00 13.23 -15.24
C ASP A 15 8.59 13.03 -15.78
N CYS A 16 8.46 12.97 -17.11
CA CYS A 16 7.20 12.69 -17.79
C CYS A 16 6.81 11.21 -17.66
N ARG A 17 7.79 10.34 -17.38
CA ARG A 17 7.57 8.92 -17.15
C ARG A 17 6.97 8.69 -15.78
N ARG A 18 6.04 7.74 -15.73
CA ARG A 18 5.47 7.17 -14.51
C ARG A 18 5.94 5.72 -14.31
N SER A 19 7.25 5.48 -14.45
CA SER A 19 7.88 4.16 -14.38
C SER A 19 8.69 3.96 -13.09
N HIS A 20 8.97 2.70 -12.75
CA HIS A 20 9.83 2.35 -11.61
C HIS A 20 11.25 2.92 -11.73
N GLU A 21 11.70 3.21 -12.96
CA GLU A 21 13.06 3.66 -13.27
C GLU A 21 13.36 5.01 -12.62
N VAL A 22 12.33 5.84 -12.44
CA VAL A 22 12.48 7.11 -11.74
C VAL A 22 12.82 6.87 -10.26
N ALA A 23 12.15 5.91 -9.62
CA ALA A 23 12.42 5.56 -8.23
C ALA A 23 13.82 4.93 -8.08
N GLU A 24 14.20 4.01 -8.97
CA GLU A 24 15.55 3.42 -8.96
C GLU A 24 16.65 4.46 -9.18
N ARG A 25 16.44 5.43 -10.06
CA ARG A 25 17.40 6.50 -10.32
C ARG A 25 17.59 7.43 -9.11
N VAL A 26 16.52 7.68 -8.35
CA VAL A 26 16.57 8.57 -7.18
C VAL A 26 17.12 7.85 -5.94
N LEU A 27 16.71 6.60 -5.71
CA LEU A 27 17.07 5.84 -4.50
C LEU A 27 18.35 5.01 -4.68
N GLY A 28 18.67 4.65 -5.92
CA GLY A 28 19.68 3.64 -6.24
C GLY A 28 19.15 2.21 -6.12
N ARG A 29 19.76 1.27 -6.84
CA ARG A 29 19.34 -0.14 -6.82
C ARG A 29 19.61 -0.82 -5.48
N ASP A 30 20.61 -0.35 -4.75
CA ASP A 30 21.06 -0.92 -3.48
C ASP A 30 20.46 -0.19 -2.26
N PHE A 31 19.33 0.51 -2.45
CA PHE A 31 18.65 1.19 -1.36
C PHE A 31 18.21 0.19 -0.28
N ALA A 32 18.85 0.27 0.89
CA ALA A 32 18.63 -0.64 2.02
C ALA A 32 17.57 -0.13 3.03
N GLY A 33 16.99 1.05 2.79
CA GLY A 33 15.97 1.62 3.66
C GLY A 33 14.56 1.07 3.41
N VAL A 34 13.57 1.68 4.05
CA VAL A 34 12.15 1.39 3.81
C VAL A 34 11.54 2.49 2.94
N LEU A 35 11.07 2.12 1.76
CA LEU A 35 10.37 3.03 0.87
C LEU A 35 8.91 3.17 1.29
N GLY A 36 8.58 4.30 1.91
CA GLY A 36 7.20 4.76 2.10
C GLY A 36 6.66 5.31 0.79
N CYS A 37 5.70 4.63 0.15
CA CYS A 37 5.15 5.04 -1.14
C CYS A 37 3.62 5.11 -1.13
N ASP A 38 3.04 5.98 -1.96
CA ASP A 38 1.64 5.83 -2.30
C ASP A 38 1.42 4.51 -3.05
N CYS A 39 0.19 3.98 -3.07
CA CYS A 39 -0.10 2.68 -3.67
C CYS A 39 0.00 2.68 -5.21
N PHE A 40 0.87 3.52 -5.78
CA PHE A 40 1.09 3.62 -7.21
C PHE A 40 1.90 2.42 -7.72
N LEU A 41 1.46 1.87 -8.85
CA LEU A 41 1.96 0.61 -9.40
C LEU A 41 3.43 0.65 -9.82
N ALA A 42 3.99 1.83 -10.08
CA ALA A 42 5.41 1.97 -10.42
C ALA A 42 6.34 1.54 -9.28
N TYR A 43 5.85 1.46 -8.04
CA TYR A 43 6.65 0.99 -6.90
C TYR A 43 6.58 -0.53 -6.70
N ASP A 44 5.73 -1.27 -7.40
CA ASP A 44 5.66 -2.73 -7.21
C ASP A 44 6.91 -3.50 -7.71
N PRO A 45 7.57 -3.11 -8.83
CA PRO A 45 8.71 -3.86 -9.35
C PRO A 45 10.01 -3.78 -8.53
N PRO A 46 10.42 -2.62 -7.97
CA PRO A 46 11.68 -2.52 -7.23
C PRO A 46 11.73 -3.45 -5.99
N PRO A 47 12.87 -4.12 -5.73
CA PRO A 47 12.99 -5.12 -4.66
C PRO A 47 13.15 -4.52 -3.25
N TYR A 48 12.88 -3.23 -3.07
CA TYR A 48 13.06 -2.55 -1.79
C TYR A 48 12.11 -3.08 -0.73
N ARG A 49 12.49 -2.93 0.54
CA ARG A 49 11.52 -3.01 1.64
C ARG A 49 10.57 -1.83 1.51
N GLN A 50 9.27 -2.10 1.51
CA GLN A 50 8.26 -1.07 1.26
C GLN A 50 7.20 -1.03 2.36
N GLN A 51 6.73 0.18 2.62
CA GLN A 51 5.48 0.42 3.33
C GLN A 51 4.56 1.23 2.41
N LYS A 52 3.33 0.74 2.21
CA LYS A 52 2.33 1.51 1.47
C LYS A 52 1.73 2.58 2.38
N CYS A 53 1.46 3.74 1.82
CA CYS A 53 0.96 4.90 2.55
C CYS A 53 -0.38 4.59 3.23
N LEU A 54 -0.38 4.58 4.56
CA LEU A 54 -1.57 4.30 5.36
C LEU A 54 -2.70 5.31 5.12
N GLY A 55 -2.37 6.58 4.82
CA GLY A 55 -3.36 7.59 4.47
C GLY A 55 -4.10 7.29 3.15
N HIS A 56 -3.39 6.75 2.15
CA HIS A 56 -4.03 6.30 0.91
C HIS A 56 -4.88 5.06 1.13
N LEU A 57 -4.41 4.11 1.96
CA LEU A 57 -5.18 2.94 2.35
C LEU A 57 -6.50 3.33 3.05
N GLN A 58 -6.42 4.24 4.01
CA GLN A 58 -7.59 4.73 4.74
C GLN A 58 -8.59 5.42 3.82
N ARG A 59 -8.15 6.33 2.93
CA ARG A 59 -9.02 6.96 1.92
C ARG A 59 -9.73 5.94 1.04
N ARG A 60 -9.01 4.92 0.58
CA ARG A 60 -9.60 3.84 -0.23
C ARG A 60 -10.64 3.04 0.54
N CYS A 61 -10.41 2.78 1.82
CA CYS A 61 -11.39 2.12 2.68
C CYS A 61 -12.66 2.96 2.84
N HIS A 62 -12.55 4.28 3.01
CA HIS A 62 -13.71 5.17 3.06
C HIS A 62 -14.48 5.19 1.74
N ALA A 63 -13.80 5.27 0.59
CA ALA A 63 -14.48 5.18 -0.71
C ALA A 63 -15.27 3.87 -0.89
N ILE A 64 -14.73 2.74 -0.40
CA ILE A 64 -15.45 1.45 -0.39
C ILE A 64 -16.74 1.53 0.45
N GLN A 65 -16.75 2.34 1.52
CA GLN A 65 -17.90 2.49 2.41
C GLN A 65 -19.01 3.38 1.84
N GLU A 66 -18.69 4.20 0.84
CA GLU A 66 -19.63 5.14 0.20
C GLU A 66 -20.44 4.47 -0.93
N GLU A 67 -19.98 3.33 -1.44
CA GLU A 67 -20.64 2.58 -2.51
C GLU A 67 -21.45 1.39 -1.96
N PRO A 68 -22.54 0.98 -2.65
CA PRO A 68 -23.19 -0.30 -2.39
C PRO A 68 -22.21 -1.47 -2.57
N ARG A 69 -21.85 -2.12 -1.47
CA ARG A 69 -20.94 -3.27 -1.43
C ARG A 69 -21.52 -4.36 -0.54
N LEU A 70 -20.97 -5.57 -0.65
CA LEU A 70 -21.29 -6.67 0.25
C LEU A 70 -20.98 -6.28 1.71
N ALA A 71 -21.81 -6.73 2.64
CA ALA A 71 -21.67 -6.40 4.07
C ALA A 71 -20.27 -6.74 4.61
N GLU A 72 -19.69 -7.85 4.17
CA GLU A 72 -18.33 -8.29 4.52
C GLU A 72 -17.25 -7.30 4.05
N ALA A 73 -17.38 -6.77 2.83
CA ALA A 73 -16.44 -5.78 2.30
C ALA A 73 -16.52 -4.46 3.09
N LEU A 74 -17.74 -4.05 3.47
CA LEU A 74 -17.95 -2.88 4.33
C LEU A 74 -17.35 -3.10 5.73
N ALA A 75 -17.59 -4.26 6.34
CA ALA A 75 -17.02 -4.60 7.65
C ALA A 75 -15.49 -4.60 7.63
N LEU A 76 -14.88 -5.26 6.64
CA LEU A 76 -13.42 -5.29 6.48
C LEU A 76 -12.86 -3.88 6.27
N SER A 77 -13.46 -3.07 5.40
CA SER A 77 -12.99 -1.71 5.14
C SER A 77 -13.02 -0.83 6.40
N ARG A 78 -14.03 -0.99 7.28
CA ARG A 78 -14.12 -0.27 8.56
C ARG A 78 -13.04 -0.71 9.53
N GLN A 79 -12.81 -2.02 9.65
CA GLN A 79 -11.76 -2.58 10.49
C GLN A 79 -10.37 -2.11 10.06
N VAL A 80 -10.08 -2.15 8.75
CA VAL A 80 -8.81 -1.68 8.19
C VAL A 80 -8.64 -0.17 8.38
N ALA A 81 -9.67 0.64 8.13
CA ALA A 81 -9.61 2.09 8.29
C ALA A 81 -9.37 2.53 9.74
N ALA A 82 -9.84 1.75 10.72
CA ALA A 82 -9.68 2.05 12.14
C ALA A 82 -8.22 1.88 12.63
N LEU A 83 -7.43 1.01 12.00
CA LEU A 83 -6.07 0.70 12.44
C LEU A 83 -5.11 1.91 12.35
N PRO A 84 -4.96 2.61 11.20
CA PRO A 84 -4.12 3.81 11.12
C PRO A 84 -4.57 4.91 12.09
N GLY A 85 -5.88 5.12 12.24
CA GLY A 85 -6.43 6.09 13.17
C GLY A 85 -6.06 5.77 14.61
N GLY A 86 -6.20 4.50 15.02
CA GLY A 86 -5.83 4.02 16.35
C GLY A 86 -4.32 4.15 16.62
N ALA A 87 -3.47 3.82 15.64
CA ALA A 87 -2.03 3.97 15.75
C ALA A 87 -1.59 5.44 15.90
N VAL A 88 -2.16 6.35 15.11
CA VAL A 88 -1.89 7.79 15.23
C VAL A 88 -2.34 8.34 16.59
N GLN A 89 -3.52 7.95 17.06
CA GLN A 89 -4.01 8.36 18.38
C GLN A 89 -3.13 7.82 19.51
N LEU A 90 -2.66 6.58 19.40
CA LEU A 90 -1.74 5.99 20.37
C LEU A 90 -0.40 6.72 20.38
N LEU A 91 0.19 7.00 19.21
CA LEU A 91 1.44 7.74 19.08
C LEU A 91 1.35 9.12 19.75
N ARG A 92 0.24 9.83 19.57
CA ARG A 92 0.02 11.16 20.20
C ARG A 92 -0.03 11.12 21.72
N ARG A 93 -0.37 9.97 22.30
CA ARG A 93 -0.49 9.74 23.74
C ARG A 93 0.73 9.03 24.32
N ARG A 94 1.82 8.91 23.55
CA ARG A 94 3.02 8.17 23.97
C ARG A 94 3.55 8.68 25.30
N ASP A 95 3.62 10.00 25.47
CA ASP A 95 4.18 10.63 26.66
C ASP A 95 3.20 10.66 27.85
N ASP A 96 1.91 10.39 27.61
CA ASP A 96 0.86 10.33 28.62
C ASP A 96 0.70 8.93 29.24
N LEU A 97 1.39 7.92 28.69
CA LEU A 97 1.22 6.51 29.07
C LEU A 97 2.49 5.97 29.71
N PRO A 98 2.39 5.17 30.79
CA PRO A 98 3.49 4.33 31.22
C PRO A 98 3.93 3.42 30.07
N THR A 99 5.24 3.12 29.99
CA THR A 99 5.82 2.29 28.92
C THR A 99 5.06 0.99 28.69
N GLU A 100 4.76 0.25 29.76
CA GLU A 100 3.99 -1.00 29.67
C GLU A 100 2.57 -0.78 29.12
N GLY A 101 1.95 0.36 29.45
CA GLY A 101 0.64 0.74 28.95
C GLY A 101 0.65 1.01 27.45
N TYR A 102 1.70 1.69 26.98
CA TYR A 102 1.92 1.94 25.55
C TYR A 102 2.19 0.64 24.79
N GLU A 103 3.08 -0.21 25.30
CA GLU A 103 3.41 -1.51 24.70
C GLU A 103 2.18 -2.43 24.60
N ARG A 104 1.37 -2.52 25.66
CA ARG A 104 0.10 -3.26 25.61
C ARG A 104 -0.86 -2.70 24.56
N ALA A 105 -0.90 -1.39 24.37
CA ALA A 105 -1.74 -0.78 23.35
C ALA A 105 -1.22 -1.06 21.92
N CYS A 106 0.10 -1.06 21.71
CA CYS A 106 0.72 -1.50 20.45
C CYS A 106 0.37 -2.96 20.15
N ALA A 107 0.57 -3.86 21.12
CA ALA A 107 0.27 -5.27 20.97
C ALA A 107 -1.21 -5.52 20.61
N ARG A 108 -2.13 -4.70 21.15
CA ARG A 108 -3.56 -4.77 20.78
C ARG A 108 -3.84 -4.36 19.34
N LEU A 109 -3.12 -3.36 18.81
CA LEU A 109 -3.24 -2.94 17.41
C LEU A 109 -2.63 -3.98 16.47
N GLU A 110 -1.48 -4.55 16.83
CA GLU A 110 -0.84 -5.64 16.09
C GLU A 110 -1.74 -6.88 16.03
N ALA A 111 -2.26 -7.33 17.18
CA ALA A 111 -3.20 -8.45 17.21
C ALA A 111 -4.49 -8.17 16.42
N ALA A 112 -4.93 -6.90 16.35
CA ALA A 112 -6.05 -6.51 15.50
C ALA A 112 -5.73 -6.58 14.02
N LEU A 113 -4.52 -6.19 13.61
CA LEU A 113 -4.02 -6.37 12.25
C LEU A 113 -3.91 -7.86 11.90
N ASP A 114 -3.35 -8.69 12.77
CA ASP A 114 -3.15 -10.12 12.53
C ASP A 114 -4.48 -10.84 12.28
N ARG A 115 -5.56 -10.45 12.96
CA ARG A 115 -6.91 -10.99 12.71
C ARG A 115 -7.48 -10.65 11.33
N LEU A 116 -6.97 -9.60 10.67
CA LEU A 116 -7.38 -9.21 9.32
C LEU A 116 -6.50 -9.83 8.24
N LEU A 117 -5.33 -10.33 8.60
CA LEU A 117 -4.43 -10.99 7.68
C LEU A 117 -4.87 -12.46 7.52
N PRO A 118 -4.82 -13.00 6.28
CA PRO A 118 -5.02 -14.43 6.09
C PRO A 118 -3.88 -15.21 6.77
N ALA A 119 -4.19 -16.40 7.28
CA ALA A 119 -3.24 -17.28 7.98
C ALA A 119 -2.01 -17.64 7.12
N GLU A 120 -2.16 -17.63 5.80
CA GLU A 120 -1.04 -17.55 4.87
C GLU A 120 -1.17 -16.28 4.04
N PRO A 121 -0.08 -15.50 3.85
CA PRO A 121 -0.10 -14.43 2.87
C PRO A 121 -0.35 -15.07 1.52
N ALA A 122 -1.52 -14.83 0.94
CA ALA A 122 -1.81 -15.18 -0.43
C ALA A 122 -0.83 -14.41 -1.30
N MET A 123 0.34 -15.01 -1.55
CA MET A 123 1.34 -14.52 -2.47
C MET A 123 0.67 -14.60 -3.84
N ARG A 124 -0.03 -13.52 -4.18
CA ARG A 124 -0.66 -13.37 -5.48
C ARG A 124 0.49 -13.18 -6.47
N ARG A 125 1.10 -14.29 -6.88
CA ARG A 125 1.82 -14.35 -8.16
C ARG A 125 0.83 -13.76 -9.14
N ARG A 126 1.15 -12.58 -9.68
CA ARG A 126 0.38 -11.99 -10.76
C ARG A 126 0.32 -13.08 -11.83
N ARG A 127 -0.82 -13.78 -11.97
CA ARG A 127 -1.09 -14.51 -13.19
C ARG A 127 -0.98 -13.44 -14.26
N GLY A 128 -0.04 -13.65 -15.18
CA GLY A 128 0.17 -12.78 -16.31
C GLY A 128 -1.19 -12.39 -16.89
N TRP A 129 -1.35 -11.11 -17.15
CA TRP A 129 -2.46 -10.61 -17.92
C TRP A 129 -2.25 -11.08 -19.37
N SER A 130 -2.45 -12.38 -19.60
CA SER A 130 -2.17 -13.05 -20.88
C SER A 130 -2.91 -14.38 -20.99
N SER A 131 -4.20 -14.42 -20.64
CA SER A 131 -5.03 -15.58 -21.03
C SER A 131 -6.46 -15.27 -21.46
N CYS A 132 -6.85 -14.00 -21.64
CA CYS A 132 -8.12 -13.71 -22.32
C CYS A 132 -8.03 -13.83 -23.86
N CYS A 133 -6.81 -13.87 -24.44
CA CYS A 133 -6.62 -14.00 -25.90
C CYS A 133 -6.00 -15.34 -26.36
N ALA A 134 -5.77 -16.30 -25.46
CA ALA A 134 -5.11 -17.56 -25.82
C ALA A 134 -6.06 -18.75 -25.99
N SER A 135 -7.37 -18.51 -26.17
CA SER A 135 -8.33 -19.59 -26.47
C SER A 135 -9.38 -19.16 -27.49
N ARG A 136 -8.91 -18.94 -28.73
CA ARG A 136 -9.57 -19.32 -29.98
C ARG A 136 -8.70 -18.83 -31.13
N GLY A 137 -8.10 -19.78 -31.85
CA GLY A 137 -7.47 -19.49 -33.12
C GLY A 137 -8.51 -19.02 -34.12
N SER A 138 -8.56 -17.73 -34.39
CA SER A 138 -9.09 -17.13 -35.61
C SER A 138 -8.89 -15.62 -35.59
N LEU A 139 -7.97 -15.13 -36.42
CA LEU A 139 -7.96 -13.82 -37.08
C LEU A 139 -8.06 -12.56 -36.17
N CYS A 140 -6.91 -11.98 -35.84
CA CYS A 140 -6.82 -10.55 -35.50
C CYS A 140 -7.31 -9.70 -36.68
N SER A 141 -8.34 -8.87 -36.48
CA SER A 141 -8.68 -7.77 -37.38
C SER A 141 -8.27 -6.43 -36.76
N PRO A 142 -7.82 -5.45 -37.57
CA PRO A 142 -7.28 -4.18 -37.06
C PRO A 142 -8.40 -3.15 -36.93
N SER A 143 -8.86 -2.92 -35.70
CA SER A 143 -9.60 -1.69 -35.38
C SER A 143 -9.49 -1.41 -33.89
N CYS A 144 -8.36 -0.81 -33.49
CA CYS A 144 -8.21 -0.09 -32.24
C CYS A 144 -8.16 1.41 -32.56
N THR A 145 -9.20 2.13 -32.14
CA THR A 145 -9.14 3.52 -31.66
C THR A 145 -9.78 3.53 -30.29
#